data_AF-A0A432IG92-F1
#
_entry.id   AF-A0A432IG92-F1
#
_cell.length_a   1.000
_cell.length_b   1.000
_cell.length_c   1.000
_cell.angle_alpha   90.00
_cell.angle_beta   90.00
_cell.angle_gamma   90.00
#
_symmetry.space_group_name_H-M   'P 1'
#
loop_
_entity.id
_entity.type
_entity.pdbx_description
1 polymer ?
#
loop_
_entity_poly.entity_id
_entity_poly.type
_entity_poly.pdbx_seq_one_letter_code
_entity_poly.pdbx_strand_id
1 'polypeptide(L)'
;AHAENNAYYSKFIKEGKSPMNTWLVFEAIGVLLGGFLSGAMANRLTPIVEHSPKITSKKRLIYAVIGGVFFGLGAQLARGCTSGAGLSGMAVLSTGGFLTVAMIFGTGYVISYFFRKNWI
;
A
#
# COMPACT_ATOMS: atom_id res chain seq x y z
N ALA A 1 -23.80 -6.56 15.76
CA ALA A 1 -24.23 -7.98 15.73
C ALA A 1 -23.15 -8.94 15.20
N HIS A 2 -22.80 -8.97 13.90
CA HIS A 2 -21.83 -9.99 13.40
C HIS A 2 -20.34 -9.63 13.61
N ALA A 3 -20.01 -8.33 13.68
CA ALA A 3 -18.63 -7.86 13.88
C ALA A 3 -18.15 -7.90 15.35
N GLU A 4 -19.06 -7.93 16.33
CA GLU A 4 -18.72 -7.92 17.76
C GLU A 4 -18.27 -9.29 18.28
N ASN A 5 -18.72 -10.39 17.66
CA ASN A 5 -18.41 -11.76 18.09
C ASN A 5 -17.09 -12.31 17.56
N ASN A 6 -16.35 -11.54 16.75
CA ASN A 6 -15.12 -12.02 16.14
C ASN A 6 -13.90 -11.45 16.89
N ALA A 7 -13.04 -12.33 17.40
CA ALA A 7 -11.88 -11.99 18.26
C ALA A 7 -10.90 -11.01 17.61
N TYR A 8 -10.92 -10.90 16.27
CA TYR A 8 -10.12 -9.94 15.52
C TYR A 8 -10.73 -8.54 15.52
N TYR A 9 -12.05 -8.42 15.31
CA TYR A 9 -12.73 -7.14 15.15
C TYR A 9 -13.07 -6.47 16.49
N SER A 10 -13.22 -7.25 17.58
CA SER A 10 -13.45 -6.71 18.92
C SER A 10 -12.32 -5.81 19.45
N LYS A 11 -11.08 -5.99 18.97
CA LYS A 11 -9.95 -5.09 19.29
C LYS A 11 -10.05 -3.71 18.62
N PHE A 12 -10.75 -3.62 17.49
CA PHE A 12 -10.92 -2.38 16.73
C PHE A 12 -12.25 -1.68 17.03
N ILE A 13 -13.23 -2.42 17.53
CA ILE A 13 -14.53 -1.91 17.99
C ILE A 13 -14.42 -1.67 19.51
N LYS A 14 -13.80 -0.57 19.92
CA LYS A 14 -13.96 -0.08 21.30
C LYS A 14 -15.37 0.50 21.45
N GLU A 15 -16.08 0.04 22.48
CA GLU A 15 -17.43 0.47 22.86
C GLU A 15 -17.65 1.97 22.61
N GLY A 16 -18.59 2.31 21.74
CA GLY A 16 -19.13 3.67 21.58
C GLY A 16 -18.37 4.63 20.66
N LYS A 17 -17.24 4.26 20.03
CA LYS A 17 -16.59 5.11 19.01
C LYS A 17 -16.73 4.52 17.61
N SER A 18 -17.28 5.30 16.68
CA SER A 18 -17.33 4.92 15.26
C SER A 18 -15.91 4.61 14.78
N PRO A 19 -15.60 3.39 14.31
CA PRO A 19 -14.27 3.01 13.85
C PRO A 19 -13.80 3.86 12.64
N MET A 20 -14.73 4.54 11.98
CA MET A 20 -14.45 5.50 10.91
C MET A 20 -13.89 6.84 11.42
N ASN A 21 -14.06 7.19 12.70
CA ASN A 21 -13.49 8.41 13.30
C ASN A 21 -12.06 8.18 13.82
N THR A 22 -11.22 7.56 12.98
CA THR A 22 -9.79 7.40 13.24
C THR A 22 -9.04 8.40 12.36
N TRP A 23 -8.03 9.07 12.90
CA TRP A 23 -7.18 10.00 12.14
C TRP A 23 -6.66 9.40 10.82
N LEU A 24 -6.36 8.11 10.81
CA LEU A 24 -5.93 7.34 9.64
C LEU A 24 -6.94 7.36 8.47
N VAL A 25 -8.25 7.42 8.77
CA VAL A 25 -9.30 7.48 7.75
C VAL A 25 -9.29 8.84 7.07
N PHE A 26 -9.12 9.91 7.85
CA PHE A 26 -8.98 11.26 7.32
C PHE A 26 -7.68 11.43 6.52
N GLU A 27 -6.57 10.85 6.98
CA GLU A 27 -5.31 10.80 6.23
C GLU A 27 -5.49 10.09 4.89
N ALA A 28 -6.09 8.89 4.88
CA ALA A 28 -6.31 8.11 3.66
C ALA A 28 -7.19 8.87 2.65
N ILE A 29 -8.29 9.49 3.11
CA ILE A 29 -9.14 10.33 2.26
C ILE A 29 -8.36 11.55 1.75
N GLY A 30 -7.58 12.20 2.61
CA GLY A 30 -6.77 13.36 2.26
C GLY A 30 -5.71 13.03 1.20
N VAL A 31 -5.03 11.89 1.31
CA VAL A 31 -4.05 11.43 0.32
C VAL A 31 -4.72 11.10 -1.01
N LEU A 32 -5.89 10.44 -0.99
CA LEU A 32 -6.65 10.14 -2.20
C LEU A 32 -7.10 11.41 -2.92
N LEU A 33 -7.71 12.35 -2.20
CA LEU A 33 -8.17 13.63 -2.74
C LEU A 33 -6.99 14.50 -3.20
N GLY A 34 -5.93 14.59 -2.42
CA GLY A 34 -4.72 15.35 -2.75
C GLY A 34 -4.02 14.82 -3.99
N GLY A 35 -3.90 13.49 -4.13
CA GLY A 35 -3.35 12.85 -5.32
C GLY A 35 -4.20 13.10 -6.57
N PHE A 36 -5.53 13.01 -6.43
CA PHE A 36 -6.46 13.29 -7.53
C PHE A 36 -6.42 14.75 -7.96
N LEU A 37 -6.44 15.69 -7.00
CA LEU A 37 -6.39 17.13 -7.29
C LEU A 37 -5.06 17.53 -7.92
N SER A 38 -3.95 16.99 -7.41
CA SER A 38 -2.62 17.20 -8.01
C SER A 38 -2.56 16.68 -9.44
N GLY A 39 -3.12 15.49 -9.71
CA GLY A 39 -3.24 14.94 -11.06
C GLY A 39 -4.12 15.77 -11.99
N ALA A 40 -5.22 16.32 -11.47
CA ALA A 40 -6.13 17.20 -12.20
C ALA A 40 -5.44 18.52 -12.60
N MET A 41 -4.77 19.16 -11.65
CA MET A 41 -4.02 20.39 -11.89
C MET A 41 -2.89 20.19 -12.91
N ALA A 42 -2.25 19.01 -12.89
CA ALA A 42 -1.21 18.65 -13.85
C ALA A 42 -1.76 18.22 -15.23
N ASN A 43 -3.09 18.21 -15.45
CA ASN A 43 -3.74 17.67 -16.65
C ASN A 43 -3.26 16.25 -17.03
N ARG A 44 -2.91 15.44 -16.02
CA ARG A 44 -2.39 14.07 -16.20
C ARG A 44 -3.40 12.98 -15.84
N LEU A 45 -4.66 13.35 -15.58
CA LEU A 45 -5.76 12.41 -15.36
C LEU A 45 -6.18 11.76 -16.68
N THR A 46 -5.37 10.80 -17.13
CA THR A 46 -5.71 9.92 -18.26
C THR A 46 -5.95 8.52 -17.71
N PRO A 47 -7.11 7.90 -17.96
CA PRO A 47 -7.35 6.51 -17.58
C PRO A 47 -6.55 5.60 -18.52
N ILE A 48 -5.29 5.38 -18.19
CA ILE A 48 -4.37 4.55 -18.95
C ILE A 48 -3.86 3.39 -18.11
N VAL A 49 -3.78 2.22 -18.74
CA VAL A 49 -3.12 1.06 -18.16
C VAL A 49 -1.74 0.94 -18.80
N GLU A 50 -0.76 1.66 -18.26
CA GLU A 50 0.69 1.55 -18.57
C GLU A 50 1.27 0.11 -18.62
N HIS A 51 1.16 -0.61 -19.73
CA HIS A 51 1.73 -1.95 -19.88
C HIS A 51 2.69 -2.02 -21.07
N SER A 52 3.64 -2.96 -21.03
CA SER A 52 4.48 -3.24 -22.19
C SER A 52 3.61 -3.65 -23.39
N PRO A 53 3.96 -3.26 -24.63
CA PRO A 53 3.26 -3.69 -25.85
C PRO A 53 3.17 -5.22 -25.98
N LYS A 54 4.06 -5.96 -25.32
CA LYS A 54 4.13 -7.42 -25.37
C LYS A 54 3.10 -8.12 -24.47
N ILE A 55 2.40 -7.38 -23.62
CA ILE A 55 1.49 -7.94 -22.61
C ILE A 55 0.10 -7.33 -22.72
N THR A 56 -0.94 -8.15 -22.58
CA THR A 56 -2.33 -7.68 -22.52
C THR A 56 -2.63 -6.99 -21.19
N SER A 57 -3.44 -5.93 -21.22
CA SER A 57 -3.86 -5.18 -20.02
C SER A 57 -4.44 -6.07 -18.91
N LYS A 58 -5.13 -7.17 -19.26
CA LYS A 58 -5.64 -8.18 -18.32
C LYS A 58 -4.53 -8.84 -17.49
N LYS A 59 -3.44 -9.26 -18.13
CA LYS A 59 -2.30 -9.91 -17.45
C LYS A 59 -1.65 -8.95 -16.46
N ARG A 60 -1.46 -7.68 -16.85
CA ARG A 60 -0.91 -6.66 -15.96
C ARG A 60 -1.80 -6.44 -14.73
N LEU A 61 -3.11 -6.33 -14.93
CA LEU A 61 -4.04 -6.12 -13.82
C LEU A 61 -4.01 -7.30 -12.83
N ILE A 62 -3.96 -8.54 -13.34
CA ILE A 62 -3.83 -9.74 -12.49
C ILE A 62 -2.54 -9.67 -11.65
N TYR A 63 -1.39 -9.38 -12.26
CA TYR A 63 -0.14 -9.26 -11.51
C TYR A 63 -0.14 -8.09 -10.51
N ALA A 64 -0.76 -6.97 -10.85
CA ALA A 64 -0.90 -5.83 -9.95
C ALA A 64 -1.76 -6.17 -8.73
N VAL A 65 -2.87 -6.88 -8.93
CA VAL A 65 -3.74 -7.34 -7.84
C VAL A 65 -3.01 -8.36 -6.97
N ILE A 66 -2.34 -9.35 -7.55
CA ILE A 66 -1.56 -10.34 -6.81
C ILE A 66 -0.48 -9.64 -5.98
N GLY A 67 0.30 -8.73 -6.60
CA GLY A 67 1.31 -7.95 -5.90
C GLY A 67 0.74 -7.11 -4.76
N GLY A 68 -0.42 -6.48 -4.95
CA GLY A 68 -1.12 -5.73 -3.91
C GLY A 68 -1.57 -6.60 -2.74
N VAL A 69 -2.06 -7.81 -3.00
CA VAL A 69 -2.43 -8.78 -1.95
C VAL A 69 -1.20 -9.21 -1.15
N PHE A 70 -0.10 -9.59 -1.83
CA PHE A 70 1.15 -9.95 -1.15
C PHE A 70 1.72 -8.79 -0.32
N PHE A 71 1.66 -7.56 -0.86
CA PHE A 71 2.10 -6.37 -0.13
C PHE A 71 1.22 -6.11 1.11
N GLY A 72 -0.11 -6.23 0.99
CA GLY A 72 -1.03 -6.06 2.11
C GLY A 72 -0.82 -7.10 3.22
N LEU A 73 -0.67 -8.38 2.84
CA LEU A 73 -0.36 -9.44 3.81
C LEU A 73 0.99 -9.19 4.49
N GLY A 74 2.01 -8.81 3.72
CA GLY A 74 3.33 -8.46 4.25
C GLY A 74 3.30 -7.27 5.21
N ALA A 75 2.58 -6.21 4.86
CA ALA A 75 2.43 -5.03 5.71
C ALA A 75 1.73 -5.36 7.04
N GLN A 76 0.75 -6.27 7.01
CA GLN A 76 0.07 -6.74 8.22
C GLN A 76 1.01 -7.55 9.12
N LEU A 77 1.82 -8.45 8.54
CA LEU A 77 2.81 -9.25 9.27
C LEU A 77 3.93 -8.39 9.87
N ALA A 78 4.40 -7.39 9.11
CA ALA A 78 5.42 -6.44 9.55
C ALA A 78 4.88 -5.40 10.56
N ARG A 79 3.57 -5.39 10.83
CA ARG A 79 2.86 -4.33 11.58
C ARG A 79 3.15 -2.91 11.08
N GLY A 80 3.38 -2.76 9.78
CA GLY A 80 3.62 -1.45 9.18
C GLY A 80 3.85 -1.51 7.68
N CYS A 81 3.67 -0.36 7.05
CA CYS A 81 3.91 -0.15 5.63
C CYS A 81 5.20 0.65 5.39
N THR A 82 5.56 0.89 4.13
CA THR A 82 6.72 1.70 3.76
C THR A 82 6.72 3.09 4.43
N SER A 83 5.55 3.73 4.54
CA SER A 83 5.42 5.04 5.19
C SER A 83 5.60 4.97 6.70
N GLY A 84 4.94 4.03 7.37
CA GLY A 84 4.97 3.93 8.84
C GLY A 84 6.22 3.24 9.37
N ALA A 85 6.48 1.99 8.96
CA ALA A 85 7.62 1.22 9.45
C ALA A 85 8.94 1.69 8.82
N GLY A 86 8.91 2.11 7.56
CA GLY A 86 10.10 2.58 6.85
C GLY A 86 10.41 4.05 7.13
N LEU A 87 9.62 4.97 6.56
CA LEU A 87 9.91 6.41 6.58
C LEU A 87 9.85 7.00 7.99
N SER A 88 8.76 6.79 8.73
CA SER A 88 8.67 7.29 10.11
C SER A 88 9.66 6.60 11.05
N GLY A 89 9.93 5.31 10.84
CA GLY A 89 10.95 4.56 11.59
C GLY A 89 12.37 5.10 11.38
N MET A 90 12.73 5.46 10.15
CA MET A 90 14.02 6.10 9.86
C MET A 90 14.10 7.52 10.44
N ALA A 91 12.99 8.27 10.44
CA ALA A 91 12.94 9.63 10.99
C ALA A 91 13.27 9.69 12.49
N VAL A 92 12.95 8.62 13.24
CA VAL A 92 13.32 8.47 14.66
C VAL A 92 14.66 7.74 14.86
N LEU A 93 15.48 7.60 13.81
CA LEU A 93 16.77 6.89 13.83
C LEU A 93 16.68 5.43 14.30
N SER A 94 15.53 4.77 14.11
CA SER A 94 15.37 3.35 14.46
C SER A 94 16.14 2.45 13.49
N THR A 95 16.96 1.55 14.03
CA THR A 95 17.64 0.51 13.26
C THR A 95 16.66 -0.37 12.48
N GLY A 96 15.48 -0.62 13.07
CA GLY A 96 14.40 -1.36 12.42
C GLY A 96 13.83 -0.63 11.20
N GLY A 97 13.78 0.70 11.20
CA GLY A 97 13.32 1.50 10.06
C GLY A 97 14.25 1.38 8.86
N PHE A 98 15.56 1.52 9.10
CA PHE A 98 16.58 1.31 8.06
C PHE A 98 16.55 -0.11 7.49
N LEU A 99 16.44 -1.11 8.36
CA LEU A 99 16.36 -2.51 7.92
C LEU A 99 15.08 -2.77 7.09
N THR A 100 13.95 -2.21 7.52
CA THR A 100 12.68 -2.35 6.79
C THR A 100 12.77 -1.75 5.39
N VAL A 101 13.33 -0.55 5.26
CA VAL A 101 13.54 0.10 3.95
C VAL A 101 14.50 -0.70 3.08
N ALA A 102 15.64 -1.15 3.65
CA ALA A 102 16.59 -1.99 2.93
C ALA A 102 15.96 -3.29 2.41
N MET A 103 15.14 -3.95 3.22
CA MET A 103 14.43 -5.18 2.84
C MET A 103 13.36 -4.93 1.78
N ILE A 104 12.54 -3.88 1.91
CA ILE A 104 11.49 -3.55 0.94
C ILE A 104 12.09 -3.24 -0.42
N PHE A 105 13.04 -2.31 -0.49
CA PHE A 105 13.65 -1.92 -1.76
C PHE A 105 14.57 -3.02 -2.30
N GLY A 106 15.37 -3.67 -1.46
CA GLY A 106 16.25 -4.77 -1.86
C GLY A 106 15.46 -5.93 -2.48
N THR A 107 14.41 -6.39 -1.82
CA THR A 107 13.54 -7.45 -2.35
C THR A 107 12.79 -6.98 -3.60
N GLY A 108 12.35 -5.72 -3.64
CA GLY A 108 11.73 -5.12 -4.82
C GLY A 108 12.64 -5.15 -6.05
N TYR A 109 13.93 -4.79 -5.90
CA TYR A 109 14.91 -4.85 -7.00
C TYR A 109 15.23 -6.28 -7.42
N VAL A 110 15.31 -7.23 -6.48
CA VAL A 110 15.55 -8.65 -6.81
C VAL A 110 14.37 -9.21 -7.59
N ILE A 111 13.15 -8.97 -7.12
CA ILE A 111 11.93 -9.48 -7.78
C ILE A 111 11.73 -8.77 -9.13
N SER A 112 12.02 -7.47 -9.24
CA SER A 112 11.83 -6.75 -10.50
C SER A 112 12.68 -7.34 -11.63
N TYR A 113 13.87 -7.90 -11.34
CA TYR A 113 14.68 -8.60 -12.33
C TYR A 113 13.95 -9.80 -12.96
N PHE A 114 13.17 -10.55 -12.19
CA PHE A 114 12.39 -11.67 -12.71
C PHE A 114 11.16 -11.19 -13.50
N PHE A 115 10.51 -10.13 -13.03
CA PHE A 115 9.31 -9.58 -13.66
C PHE A 115 9.61 -8.56 -14.77
N ARG A 116 10.88 -8.29 -15.09
CA ARG A 116 11.30 -7.30 -16.11
C ARG A 116 10.67 -7.51 -17.48
N LYS A 117 10.44 -8.77 -17.89
CA LYS A 117 9.76 -9.10 -19.15
C LYS A 117 8.29 -8.64 -19.19
N ASN A 118 7.70 -8.31 -18.04
CA ASN A 118 6.35 -7.75 -17.98
C ASN A 118 6.29 -6.23 -18.19
N TRP A 119 7.44 -5.55 -18.13
CA TRP A 119 7.57 -4.10 -18.26
C TRP A 119 8.36 -3.67 -19.50
N ILE A 120 9.30 -4.51 -19.98
CA ILE A 120 10.14 -4.30 -21.17
C ILE A 120 9.57 -5.09 -22.36
#